data_AF-A0A960SPT3-F1
#
_entry.id   AF-A0A960SPT3-F1
#
_cell.length_a   1.000
_cell.length_b   1.000
_cell.length_c   1.000
_cell.angle_alpha   90.00
_cell.angle_beta   90.00
_cell.angle_gamma   90.00
#
_symmetry.space_group_name_H-M   'P 1'
#
loop_
_entity.id
_entity.type
_entity.pdbx_description
1 polymer ?
#
loop_
_entity_poly.entity_id
_entity_poly.type
_entity_poly.pdbx_seq_one_letter_code
_entity_poly.pdbx_strand_id
1 'polypeptide(L)'
;MPERVHAAVIERELEWFYRTLETRLRLHFNQETSHRSIADLPPPELNGDPGAYARLVAEHDFCPSERLVLALALAPHLRPALLDPLF
;
A
#
# COMPACT_ATOMS: atom_id res chain seq x y z
N MET A 1 -19.26 14.81 1.69
CA MET A 1 -19.61 13.53 1.03
C MET A 1 -18.68 12.44 1.56
N PRO A 2 -19.20 11.44 2.29
CA PRO A 2 -18.39 10.41 2.95
C PRO A 2 -17.59 9.51 1.99
N GLU A 3 -18.07 9.31 0.75
CA GLU A 3 -17.40 8.49 -0.26
C GLU A 3 -16.00 8.98 -0.66
N ARG A 4 -15.79 10.31 -0.70
CA ARG A 4 -14.49 10.90 -1.08
C ARG A 4 -13.41 10.65 -0.02
N VAL A 5 -13.81 10.50 1.24
CA VAL A 5 -12.87 10.23 2.34
C VAL A 5 -12.44 8.76 2.32
N HIS A 6 -13.35 7.84 1.98
CA HIS A 6 -13.02 6.42 1.82
C HIS A 6 -12.01 6.19 0.68
N ALA A 7 -12.18 6.90 -0.44
CA ALA A 7 -11.24 6.83 -1.56
C ALA A 7 -9.83 7.30 -1.13
N ALA A 8 -9.72 8.38 -0.36
CA ALA A 8 -8.44 8.91 0.08
C ALA A 8 -7.62 7.94 0.95
N VAL A 9 -8.29 7.12 1.76
CA VAL A 9 -7.64 6.07 2.56
C VAL A 9 -6.99 5.02 1.66
N ILE A 10 -7.77 4.46 0.74
CA ILE A 10 -7.29 3.43 -0.19
C ILE A 10 -6.18 4.00 -1.08
N GLU A 11 -6.29 5.26 -1.49
CA GLU A 11 -5.29 5.96 -2.29
C GLU A 11 -3.92 6.06 -1.60
N ARG A 12 -3.90 6.47 -0.33
CA ARG A 12 -2.66 6.49 0.47
C ARG A 12 -2.04 5.11 0.60
N GLU A 13 -2.90 4.10 0.67
CA GLU A 13 -2.49 2.72 0.82
C GLU A 13 -1.87 2.14 -0.44
N LEU A 14 -2.49 2.42 -1.59
CA LEU A 14 -1.98 2.06 -2.90
C LEU A 14 -0.68 2.79 -3.23
N GLU A 15 -0.53 4.05 -2.81
CA GLU A 15 0.71 4.80 -2.94
C GLU A 15 1.84 4.18 -2.10
N TRP A 16 1.56 3.80 -0.85
CA TRP A 16 2.53 3.09 -0.03
C TRP A 16 2.91 1.73 -0.61
N PHE A 17 1.94 0.97 -1.10
CA PHE A 17 2.18 -0.28 -1.80
C PHE A 17 3.09 -0.08 -3.02
N TYR A 18 2.84 0.95 -3.83
CA TYR A 18 3.65 1.25 -5.01
C TYR A 18 5.12 1.52 -4.65
N ARG A 19 5.38 2.38 -3.66
CA ARG A 19 6.75 2.67 -3.20
C ARG A 19 7.44 1.45 -2.64
N THR A 20 6.69 0.61 -1.93
CA THR A 20 7.19 -0.65 -1.37
C THR A 20 7.56 -1.62 -2.49
N LEU A 21 6.72 -1.76 -3.50
CA LEU A 21 6.96 -2.60 -4.68
C LEU A 21 8.18 -2.11 -5.46
N GLU A 22 8.24 -0.81 -5.76
CA GLU A 22 9.36 -0.19 -6.46
C GLU A 22 10.67 -0.43 -5.71
N THR A 23 10.69 -0.18 -4.40
CA THR A 23 11.87 -0.41 -3.55
C THR A 23 12.28 -1.89 -3.57
N ARG A 24 11.33 -2.81 -3.49
CA ARG A 24 11.60 -4.25 -3.53
C ARG A 24 12.23 -4.66 -4.86
N LEU A 25 11.73 -4.16 -5.98
CA LEU A 25 12.27 -4.44 -7.30
C LEU A 25 13.68 -3.85 -7.47
N ARG A 26 13.89 -2.60 -7.04
CA ARG A 26 15.21 -1.97 -7.06
C ARG A 26 16.22 -2.76 -6.25
N LEU A 27 15.88 -3.16 -5.03
CA LEU A 27 16.73 -4.01 -4.18
C LEU A 27 17.02 -5.37 -4.83
N HIS A 28 16.01 -6.00 -5.43
CA HIS A 28 16.15 -7.30 -6.08
C HIS A 28 17.08 -7.25 -7.29
N PHE A 29 17.00 -6.19 -8.10
CA PHE A 29 17.82 -5.99 -9.29
C PHE A 29 19.12 -5.21 -9.05
N ASN A 30 19.48 -4.93 -7.79
CA ASN A 30 20.64 -4.12 -7.40
C ASN A 30 20.68 -2.72 -8.06
N GLN A 31 19.52 -2.08 -8.21
CA GLN A 31 19.39 -0.71 -8.69
C GLN A 31 19.56 0.29 -7.54
N GLU A 32 19.87 1.55 -7.88
CA GLU A 32 20.04 2.62 -6.90
C GLU A 32 18.73 2.93 -6.15
N THR A 33 18.79 2.89 -4.81
CA THR A 33 17.68 3.21 -3.92
C THR A 33 18.21 3.76 -2.60
N SER A 34 17.44 4.67 -1.98
CA SER A 34 17.73 5.22 -0.65
C SER A 34 17.38 4.26 0.49
N HIS A 35 16.68 3.16 0.20
CA HIS A 35 16.18 2.22 1.19
C HIS A 35 17.06 0.96 1.22
N ARG A 36 17.32 0.43 2.41
CA ARG A 36 18.03 -0.84 2.61
C ARG A 36 17.07 -2.02 2.70
N SER A 37 15.83 -1.73 3.08
CA SER A 37 14.76 -2.70 3.20
C SER A 37 13.43 -2.04 2.90
N ILE A 38 12.44 -2.84 2.49
CA ILE A 38 11.05 -2.38 2.45
C ILE A 38 10.51 -1.97 3.83
N ALA A 39 11.15 -2.42 4.92
CA ALA A 39 10.80 -2.00 6.28
C ALA A 39 11.08 -0.51 6.55
N ASP A 40 11.90 0.15 5.72
CA ASP A 40 12.17 1.59 5.82
C ASP A 40 10.98 2.44 5.33
N LEU A 41 9.94 1.80 4.81
CA LEU A 41 8.71 2.41 4.29
C LEU A 41 7.54 2.00 5.19
N PRO A 42 7.30 2.70 6.32
CA PRO A 42 6.17 2.38 7.18
C PRO A 42 4.85 2.60 6.44
N PRO A 43 3.83 1.77 6.72
CA PRO A 43 2.52 1.99 6.15
C PRO A 43 1.89 3.29 6.68
N PRO A 44 0.93 3.89 5.94
CA PRO A 44 0.22 5.06 6.40
C PRO A 44 -0.59 4.77 7.67
N GLU A 45 -0.62 5.74 8.58
CA GLU A 45 -1.48 5.70 9.77
C GLU A 45 -2.96 5.83 9.36
N LEU A 46 -3.79 4.84 9.70
CA LEU A 46 -5.23 4.86 9.39
C LEU A 46 -6.12 5.08 10.61
N ASN A 47 -5.51 5.28 11.77
CA ASN A 47 -6.23 5.41 13.03
C ASN A 47 -7.16 6.62 13.01
N GLY A 48 -8.47 6.38 13.14
CA GLY A 48 -9.51 7.41 13.09
C GLY A 48 -9.99 7.78 11.69
N ASP A 49 -9.44 7.17 10.63
CA ASP A 49 -9.95 7.36 9.27
C ASP A 49 -11.29 6.63 9.08
N PRO A 50 -12.28 7.24 8.40
CA PRO A 50 -13.54 6.59 8.10
C PRO A 50 -13.42 5.66 6.89
N GLY A 51 -14.23 4.60 6.86
CA GLY A 51 -14.37 3.73 5.70
C GLY A 51 -14.26 2.25 6.03
N ALA A 52 -14.61 1.41 5.05
CA ALA A 52 -14.54 -0.04 5.22
C ALA A 52 -13.09 -0.53 5.33
N TYR A 53 -12.17 0.03 4.55
CA TYR A 53 -10.76 -0.37 4.57
C TYR A 53 -10.07 -0.04 5.91
N ALA A 54 -10.17 1.21 6.38
CA ALA A 54 -9.59 1.61 7.66
C ALA A 54 -10.17 0.81 8.84
N ARG A 55 -11.49 0.56 8.85
CA ARG A 55 -12.12 -0.32 9.85
C ARG A 55 -11.59 -1.74 9.79
N LEU A 56 -11.50 -2.33 8.60
CA LEU A 56 -10.98 -3.69 8.43
C LEU A 56 -9.54 -3.82 8.95
N VAL A 57 -8.68 -2.84 8.67
CA VAL A 57 -7.30 -2.81 9.16
C VAL A 57 -7.25 -2.72 10.69
N ALA A 58 -8.06 -1.86 11.29
CA ALA A 58 -8.10 -1.68 12.74
C ALA A 58 -8.74 -2.87 13.48
N GLU A 59 -9.83 -3.43 12.94
CA GLU A 59 -10.56 -4.55 13.55
C GLU A 59 -9.73 -5.84 13.61
N HIS A 60 -8.84 -6.04 12.63
CA HIS A 60 -7.98 -7.22 12.55
C HIS A 60 -6.52 -6.99 12.96
N ASP A 61 -6.16 -5.76 13.37
CA ASP A 61 -4.80 -5.35 13.73
C ASP A 61 -3.76 -5.79 12.68
N PHE A 62 -4.06 -5.53 11.40
CA PHE A 62 -3.23 -6.04 10.31
C PHE A 62 -1.83 -5.45 10.34
N CYS A 63 -0.84 -6.34 10.31
CA CYS A 63 0.56 -5.95 10.18
C CYS A 63 0.87 -5.46 8.76
N PRO A 64 2.02 -4.80 8.54
CA PRO A 64 2.38 -4.26 7.23
C PRO A 64 2.35 -5.32 6.10
N SER A 65 2.80 -6.55 6.35
CA SER A 65 2.77 -7.59 5.31
C SER A 65 1.35 -7.97 4.90
N GLU A 66 0.40 -8.01 5.82
CA GLU A 66 -1.01 -8.31 5.51
C GLU A 66 -1.65 -7.17 4.73
N ARG A 67 -1.33 -5.91 5.09
CA ARG A 67 -1.78 -4.73 4.34
C ARG A 67 -1.23 -4.70 2.91
N LEU A 68 0.02 -5.14 2.69
CA LEU A 68 0.57 -5.28 1.33
C LEU A 68 -0.19 -6.33 0.51
N VAL A 69 -0.59 -7.45 1.12
CA VAL A 69 -1.42 -8.47 0.44
C VAL A 69 -2.78 -7.89 0.06
N LEU A 70 -3.42 -7.13 0.95
CA LEU A 70 -4.67 -6.43 0.66
C LEU A 70 -4.49 -5.41 -0.48
N ALA A 71 -3.45 -4.58 -0.42
CA ALA A 71 -3.17 -3.60 -1.46
C ALA A 71 -2.88 -4.26 -2.82
N LEU A 72 -2.14 -5.38 -2.83
CA LEU A 72 -1.90 -6.18 -4.02
C LEU A 72 -3.20 -6.76 -4.60
N ALA A 73 -4.14 -7.19 -3.75
CA ALA A 73 -5.44 -7.68 -4.20
C ALA A 73 -6.32 -6.55 -4.78
N LEU A 74 -6.19 -5.32 -4.26
CA LEU A 74 -6.95 -4.16 -4.71
C LEU A 74 -6.37 -3.52 -5.99
N ALA A 75 -5.04 -3.51 -6.14
CA ALA A 75 -4.34 -2.82 -7.21
C ALA A 75 -4.84 -3.17 -8.62
N PRO A 76 -5.07 -4.43 -9.02
CA PRO A 76 -5.58 -4.79 -10.34
C PRO A 76 -6.94 -4.15 -10.68
N HIS A 77 -7.77 -3.92 -9.67
CA HIS A 77 -9.14 -3.43 -9.84
C HIS A 77 -9.24 -1.91 -9.78
N LEU A 78 -8.37 -1.25 -9.00
CA LEU A 78 -8.46 0.19 -8.75
C LEU A 78 -7.40 0.99 -9.52
N ARG A 79 -6.20 0.43 -9.71
CA ARG A 79 -5.10 1.08 -10.42
C ARG A 79 -4.17 0.02 -11.01
N PRO A 80 -4.57 -0.66 -12.11
CA PRO A 80 -3.79 -1.76 -12.69
C PRO A 80 -2.36 -1.34 -13.07
N ALA A 81 -2.17 -0.08 -13.47
CA ALA A 81 -0.86 0.49 -13.80
C ALA A 81 0.17 0.44 -12.66
N LEU A 82 -0.25 0.26 -11.40
CA LEU A 82 0.70 0.05 -10.28
C LEU A 82 1.50 -1.24 -10.42
N LEU A 83 0.98 -2.21 -11.16
CA LEU A 83 1.57 -3.52 -11.37
C LEU A 83 2.36 -3.62 -12.67
N ASP A 84 2.38 -2.57 -13.50
CA ASP A 84 3.16 -2.52 -14.74
C ASP A 84 4.65 -2.90 -14.53
N PRO A 85 5.32 -2.54 -13.42
CA PRO A 85 6.70 -2.98 -13.17
C PRO A 85 6.90 -4.50 -13.02
N LEU A 86 5.83 -5.30 -12.94
CA LEU A 86 5.88 -6.76 -12.82
C LEU A 86 5.75 -7.51 -14.16
N PHE A 87 5.49 -6.80 -15.26
CA PHE A 87 5.31 -7.35 -16.60
C PHE A 87 6.45 -6.94 -17.54
#